data_AF-A0A8T3P0H8-F1
#
_entry.id   AF-A0A8T3P0H8-F1
#
_cell.length_a   1.000
_cell.length_b   1.000
_cell.length_c   1.000
_cell.angle_alpha   90.00
_cell.angle_beta   90.00
_cell.angle_gamma   90.00
#
_symmetry.space_group_name_H-M   'P 1'
#
loop_
_entity.id
_entity.type
_entity.pdbx_description
1 polymer ?
#
loop_
_entity_poly.entity_id
_entity_poly.type
_entity_poly.pdbx_seq_one_letter_code
_entity_poly.pdbx_strand_id
1 'polypeptide(L)'
;AWPFFALSFSGALGSRIDLYVVALLLTASDVGRYQVLTGLLLVVQSLSAAVLAPSVPALYRLSRSAVNAISVRLAGVGLALTLAGLAGMWAALRFLYQFELPATVLVLAWLATLPPWLYLVHVHLAFRAGRERLVVGANLTAIAVVVLCTLLLVPSVGLAGAVAAAALGQVSVAAVVLIGVRRFQPNEAPNRRIPSEA
;
A
#
# COMPACT_ATOMS: atom_id res chain seq x y z
N ALA A 1 24.27 2.74 -3.28
CA ALA A 1 23.66 2.15 -4.50
C ALA A 1 22.80 0.93 -4.19
N TRP A 2 23.33 -0.11 -3.51
CA TRP A 2 22.61 -1.38 -3.32
C TRP A 2 21.21 -1.29 -2.65
N PRO A 3 20.98 -0.54 -1.55
CA PRO A 3 19.65 -0.48 -0.93
C PRO A 3 18.58 0.14 -1.84
N PHE A 4 18.92 1.17 -2.60
CA PHE A 4 18.01 1.79 -3.57
C PHE A 4 17.73 0.88 -4.76
N PHE A 5 18.75 0.17 -5.26
CA PHE A 5 18.55 -0.85 -6.28
C PHE A 5 17.59 -1.94 -5.78
N ALA A 6 17.83 -2.51 -4.59
CA ALA A 6 16.98 -3.54 -4.00
C ALA A 6 15.56 -3.03 -3.74
N LEU A 7 15.40 -1.77 -3.35
CA LEU A 7 14.09 -1.13 -3.17
C LEU A 7 13.34 -1.03 -4.51
N SER A 8 13.97 -0.45 -5.54
CA SER A 8 13.36 -0.31 -6.87
C SER A 8 13.05 -1.67 -7.49
N PHE A 9 13.97 -2.63 -7.36
CA PHE A 9 13.80 -3.98 -7.88
C PHE A 9 12.67 -4.73 -7.16
N SER A 10 12.65 -4.70 -5.82
CA SER A 10 11.57 -5.36 -5.04
C SER A 10 10.21 -4.71 -5.30
N GLY A 11 10.14 -3.39 -5.47
CA GLY A 11 8.92 -2.69 -5.85
C GLY A 11 8.44 -3.10 -7.25
N ALA A 12 9.34 -3.11 -8.23
CA ALA A 12 9.02 -3.53 -9.60
C ALA A 12 8.56 -4.99 -9.65
N LEU A 13 9.27 -5.90 -8.97
CA LEU A 13 8.90 -7.30 -8.87
C LEU A 13 7.54 -7.47 -8.20
N GLY A 14 7.33 -6.84 -7.05
CA GLY A 14 6.07 -6.92 -6.30
C GLY A 14 4.87 -6.35 -7.06
N SER A 15 5.08 -5.40 -7.98
CA SER A 15 4.00 -4.83 -8.80
C SER A 15 3.46 -5.76 -9.90
N ARG A 16 4.15 -6.87 -10.18
CA ARG A 16 3.80 -7.80 -11.27
C ARG A 16 3.83 -9.27 -10.89
N ILE A 17 4.37 -9.62 -9.72
CA ILE A 17 4.54 -11.02 -9.31
C ILE A 17 3.19 -11.75 -9.23
N ASP A 18 2.16 -11.06 -8.76
CA ASP A 18 0.78 -11.53 -8.74
C ASP A 18 0.29 -11.91 -10.13
N LEU A 19 0.57 -11.08 -11.14
CA LEU A 19 0.15 -11.32 -12.52
C LEU A 19 0.76 -12.61 -13.08
N TYR A 20 2.04 -12.87 -12.79
CA TYR A 20 2.68 -14.12 -13.23
C TYR A 20 2.04 -15.35 -12.59
N VAL A 21 1.70 -15.29 -11.30
CA VAL A 21 1.05 -16.41 -10.62
C VAL A 21 -0.39 -16.58 -11.10
N VAL A 22 -1.14 -15.49 -11.23
CA VAL A 22 -2.53 -15.52 -11.71
C VAL A 22 -2.63 -16.03 -13.14
N ALA A 23 -1.66 -15.69 -14.01
CA ALA A 23 -1.62 -16.19 -15.39
C ALA A 23 -1.45 -17.71 -15.49
N LEU A 24 -0.92 -18.37 -14.46
CA LEU A 24 -0.81 -19.84 -14.39
C LEU A 24 -2.10 -20.51 -13.91
N LEU A 25 -3.00 -19.76 -13.25
CA LEU A 25 -4.14 -20.32 -12.51
C LEU A 25 -5.50 -19.92 -13.10
N LEU A 26 -5.58 -18.77 -13.77
CA LEU A 26 -6.83 -18.23 -14.32
C LEU A 26 -6.89 -18.38 -15.85
N THR A 27 -8.10 -18.26 -16.39
CA THR A 27 -8.33 -18.21 -17.83
C THR A 27 -7.78 -16.91 -18.42
N ALA A 28 -7.45 -16.90 -19.72
CA ALA A 28 -6.98 -15.69 -20.40
C ALA A 28 -7.97 -14.50 -20.27
N SER A 29 -9.28 -14.79 -20.24
CA SER A 29 -10.32 -13.77 -20.02
C SER A 29 -10.23 -13.16 -18.62
N ASP A 30 -10.10 -13.99 -17.59
CA ASP A 30 -9.99 -13.52 -16.20
C ASP A 30 -8.66 -12.82 -15.93
N VAL A 31 -7.57 -13.27 -16.57
CA VAL A 31 -6.28 -12.56 -16.55
C VAL A 31 -6.42 -11.16 -17.15
N GLY A 32 -7.12 -11.01 -18.27
CA GLY A 32 -7.42 -9.71 -18.87
C GLY A 32 -8.21 -8.79 -17.93
N ARG A 33 -9.28 -9.32 -17.31
CA ARG A 33 -10.07 -8.59 -16.31
C ARG A 33 -9.23 -8.19 -15.09
N TYR A 34 -8.37 -9.08 -14.61
CA TYR A 34 -7.46 -8.83 -13.49
C TYR A 34 -6.46 -7.72 -13.82
N GLN A 35 -5.88 -7.72 -15.02
CA GLN A 35 -4.95 -6.66 -15.46
C GLN A 35 -5.61 -5.29 -15.53
N VAL A 36 -6.82 -5.20 -16.06
CA VAL A 36 -7.60 -3.94 -16.08
C VAL A 36 -7.86 -3.47 -14.65
N LEU A 37 -8.34 -4.37 -13.78
CA LEU A 37 -8.64 -4.05 -12.39
C LEU A 37 -7.40 -3.56 -11.62
N THR A 38 -6.30 -4.30 -11.71
CA THR A 38 -5.03 -3.95 -11.04
C THR A 38 -4.42 -2.66 -11.58
N GLY A 39 -4.59 -2.36 -12.87
CA GLY A 39 -4.24 -1.07 -13.45
C GLY A 39 -5.02 0.08 -12.83
N LEU A 40 -6.35 -0.04 -12.71
CA LEU A 40 -7.20 0.96 -12.05
C LEU A 40 -6.87 1.10 -10.56
N LEU A 41 -6.60 -0.01 -9.87
CA LEU A 41 -6.15 -0.03 -8.48
C LEU A 41 -4.86 0.74 -8.28
N LEU A 42 -3.90 0.59 -9.19
CA LEU A 42 -2.63 1.29 -9.13
C LEU A 42 -2.82 2.80 -9.27
N VAL A 43 -3.73 3.25 -10.15
CA VAL A 43 -4.09 4.66 -10.28
C VAL A 43 -4.63 5.21 -8.95
N VAL A 44 -5.60 4.53 -8.34
CA VAL A 44 -6.18 4.97 -7.05
C VAL A 44 -5.12 4.99 -5.94
N GLN A 45 -4.25 3.99 -5.87
CA GLN A 45 -3.17 3.94 -4.88
C GLN A 45 -2.13 5.04 -5.10
N SER A 46 -1.82 5.38 -6.35
CA SER A 46 -0.84 6.42 -6.70
C SER A 46 -1.22 7.81 -6.17
N LEU A 47 -2.53 8.06 -5.95
CA LEU A 47 -3.02 9.29 -5.35
C LEU A 47 -2.44 9.53 -3.95
N SER A 48 -2.18 8.47 -3.18
CA SER A 48 -1.55 8.60 -1.85
C SER A 48 -0.17 9.24 -1.95
N ALA A 49 0.63 8.84 -2.95
CA ALA A 49 1.94 9.41 -3.21
C ALA A 49 1.83 10.83 -3.77
N ALA A 50 0.90 11.09 -4.68
CA ALA A 50 0.68 12.42 -5.25
C ALA A 50 0.27 13.45 -4.18
N VAL A 51 -0.62 13.07 -3.25
CA VAL A 51 -1.04 13.94 -2.14
C VAL A 51 0.11 14.18 -1.16
N LEU A 52 0.93 13.15 -0.89
CA LEU A 52 2.00 13.26 0.09
C LEU A 52 3.23 14.01 -0.42
N ALA A 53 3.58 13.83 -1.71
CA ALA A 53 4.80 14.33 -2.34
C ALA A 53 5.16 15.80 -2.00
N PRO A 54 4.25 16.80 -2.14
CA PRO A 54 4.59 18.19 -1.83
C PRO A 54 4.93 18.42 -0.35
N SER A 55 4.47 17.54 0.55
CA SER A 55 4.65 17.67 2.00
C SER A 55 5.90 16.96 2.52
N VAL A 56 6.57 16.11 1.71
CA VAL A 56 7.69 15.28 2.17
C VAL A 56 8.84 16.08 2.80
N PRO A 57 9.34 17.19 2.20
CA PRO A 57 10.41 17.97 2.82
C PRO A 57 10.01 18.58 4.16
N ALA A 58 8.75 18.99 4.31
CA ALA A 58 8.22 19.53 5.56
C ALA A 58 8.08 18.44 6.64
N LEU A 59 7.63 17.23 6.26
CA LEU A 59 7.52 16.09 7.17
C LEU A 59 8.87 15.72 7.82
N TYR A 60 9.98 15.91 7.12
CA TYR A 60 11.31 15.67 7.68
C TYR A 60 11.75 16.67 8.75
N ARG A 61 11.02 17.78 8.93
CA ARG A 61 11.32 18.79 9.95
C ARG A 61 10.38 18.72 11.17
N LEU A 62 9.33 17.90 11.09
CA LEU A 62 8.32 17.81 12.15
C LEU A 62 8.70 16.81 13.24
N SER A 63 8.12 17.01 14.42
CA SER A 63 8.17 16.08 15.54
C SER A 63 7.32 14.83 15.26
N ARG A 64 7.59 13.76 15.98
CA ARG A 64 6.91 12.47 15.80
C ARG A 64 5.39 12.55 16.03
N SER A 65 4.96 13.29 17.06
CA SER A 65 3.55 13.47 17.37
C SER A 65 2.80 14.18 16.24
N ALA A 66 3.42 15.19 15.63
CA ALA A 66 2.88 15.89 14.47
C ALA A 66 2.80 14.96 13.25
N VAL A 67 3.83 14.15 12.98
CA VAL A 67 3.82 13.20 11.86
C VAL A 67 2.74 12.13 12.03
N ASN A 68 2.54 11.61 13.25
CA ASN A 68 1.45 10.66 13.52
C ASN A 68 0.07 11.30 13.33
N ALA A 69 -0.12 12.55 13.79
CA ALA A 69 -1.38 13.27 13.58
C ALA A 69 -1.67 13.49 12.10
N ILE A 70 -0.64 13.84 11.30
CA ILE A 70 -0.76 13.94 9.84
C ILE A 70 -1.12 12.59 9.23
N SER A 71 -0.49 11.50 9.67
CA SER A 71 -0.76 10.15 9.15
C SER A 71 -2.23 9.74 9.36
N VAL A 72 -2.79 10.02 10.54
CA VAL A 72 -4.22 9.73 10.83
C VAL A 72 -5.15 10.60 9.98
N ARG A 73 -4.84 11.89 9.81
CA ARG A 73 -5.64 12.78 8.94
C ARG A 73 -5.57 12.35 7.48
N LEU A 74 -4.38 11.96 7.01
CA LEU A 74 -4.17 11.46 5.66
C LEU A 74 -4.92 10.15 5.43
N ALA A 75 -5.02 9.28 6.43
CA ALA A 75 -5.85 8.08 6.38
C ALA A 75 -7.34 8.41 6.18
N GLY A 76 -7.85 9.44 6.89
CA GLY A 76 -9.23 9.91 6.72
C GLY A 76 -9.50 10.47 5.32
N VAL A 77 -8.59 11.28 4.79
CA VAL A 77 -8.65 11.77 3.40
C VAL A 77 -8.58 10.59 2.41
N GLY A 78 -7.70 9.64 2.67
CA GLY A 78 -7.54 8.43 1.89
C GLY A 78 -8.82 7.59 1.84
N LEU A 79 -9.56 7.49 2.94
CA LEU A 79 -10.85 6.79 2.95
C LEU A 79 -11.85 7.42 1.97
N ALA A 80 -11.99 8.75 2.00
CA ALA A 80 -12.88 9.45 1.07
C ALA A 80 -12.43 9.30 -0.39
N LEU A 81 -11.14 9.48 -0.67
CA LEU A 81 -10.59 9.38 -2.02
C LEU A 81 -10.64 7.97 -2.58
N THR A 82 -10.42 6.94 -1.76
CA THR A 82 -10.51 5.53 -2.19
C THR A 82 -11.95 5.10 -2.43
N LEU A 83 -12.93 5.62 -1.68
CA LEU A 83 -14.35 5.41 -1.97
C LEU A 83 -14.76 6.07 -3.29
N ALA A 84 -14.32 7.30 -3.55
CA ALA A 84 -14.50 7.94 -4.84
C ALA A 84 -13.80 7.15 -5.96
N GLY A 85 -12.60 6.63 -5.69
CA GLY A 85 -11.85 5.76 -6.60
C GLY A 85 -12.57 4.44 -6.89
N LEU A 86 -13.23 3.85 -5.90
CA LEU A 86 -14.06 2.64 -6.07
C LEU A 86 -15.25 2.92 -7.00
N ALA A 87 -15.95 4.04 -6.80
CA ALA A 87 -17.06 4.44 -7.67
C ALA A 87 -16.55 4.69 -9.10
N GLY A 88 -15.41 5.38 -9.26
CA GLY A 88 -14.78 5.62 -10.56
C GLY A 88 -14.33 4.32 -11.24
N MET A 89 -13.79 3.37 -10.48
CA MET A 89 -13.39 2.06 -10.97
C MET A 89 -14.60 1.25 -11.43
N TRP A 90 -15.67 1.19 -10.63
CA TRP A 90 -16.92 0.54 -11.02
C TRP A 90 -17.49 1.15 -12.31
N ALA A 91 -17.53 2.49 -12.40
CA ALA A 91 -17.99 3.18 -13.60
C ALA A 91 -17.11 2.88 -14.82
N ALA A 92 -15.77 2.90 -14.67
CA ALA A 92 -14.86 2.55 -15.75
C ALA A 92 -15.07 1.11 -16.22
N LEU A 93 -15.17 0.15 -15.31
CA LEU A 93 -15.40 -1.26 -15.66
C LEU A 93 -16.71 -1.43 -16.43
N ARG A 94 -17.81 -0.84 -15.93
CA ARG A 94 -19.13 -0.94 -16.54
C ARG A 94 -19.24 -0.22 -17.89
N PHE A 95 -18.80 1.04 -17.97
CA PHE A 95 -19.08 1.91 -19.13
C PHE A 95 -17.94 1.98 -20.15
N LEU A 96 -16.68 1.86 -19.72
CA LEU A 96 -15.53 1.91 -20.64
C LEU A 96 -15.11 0.50 -21.07
N TYR A 97 -14.96 -0.42 -20.12
CA TYR A 97 -14.47 -1.77 -20.40
C TYR A 97 -15.58 -2.80 -20.68
N GLN A 98 -16.85 -2.43 -20.49
CA GLN A 98 -18.01 -3.26 -20.84
C GLN A 98 -18.04 -4.63 -20.13
N PHE A 99 -17.54 -4.72 -18.90
CA PHE A 99 -17.69 -5.91 -18.07
C PHE A 99 -17.95 -5.55 -16.60
N GLU A 100 -18.57 -6.49 -15.89
CA GLU A 100 -18.86 -6.35 -14.47
C GLU A 100 -18.00 -7.29 -13.64
N LEU A 101 -17.70 -6.86 -12.42
CA LEU A 101 -17.07 -7.67 -11.40
C LEU A 101 -18.04 -7.87 -10.23
N PRO A 102 -18.01 -9.04 -9.57
CA PRO A 102 -18.77 -9.25 -8.35
C PRO A 102 -18.45 -8.17 -7.31
N ALA A 103 -19.45 -7.76 -6.54
CA ALA A 103 -19.28 -6.76 -5.47
C ALA A 103 -18.18 -7.16 -4.46
N THR A 104 -18.01 -8.45 -4.20
CA THR A 104 -16.94 -8.98 -3.35
C THR A 104 -15.55 -8.62 -3.88
N VAL A 105 -15.32 -8.73 -5.19
CA VAL A 105 -14.06 -8.36 -5.84
C VAL A 105 -13.82 -6.86 -5.71
N LEU A 106 -14.87 -6.04 -5.91
CA LEU A 106 -14.78 -4.58 -5.79
C LEU A 106 -14.48 -4.12 -4.35
N VAL A 107 -15.10 -4.76 -3.35
CA VAL A 107 -14.82 -4.48 -1.94
C VAL A 107 -13.39 -4.87 -1.58
N LEU A 108 -12.92 -6.04 -2.00
CA LEU A 108 -11.52 -6.47 -1.79
C LEU A 108 -10.53 -5.53 -2.49
N ALA A 109 -10.85 -5.10 -3.71
CA ALA A 109 -10.08 -4.12 -4.47
C ALA A 109 -9.98 -2.80 -3.68
N TRP A 110 -11.10 -2.28 -3.19
CA TRP A 110 -11.09 -1.09 -2.35
C TRP A 110 -10.26 -1.27 -1.07
N LEU A 111 -10.40 -2.39 -0.37
CA LEU A 111 -9.59 -2.70 0.81
C LEU A 111 -8.09 -2.74 0.48
N ALA A 112 -7.70 -3.21 -0.70
CA ALA A 112 -6.30 -3.19 -1.14
C ALA A 112 -5.74 -1.77 -1.35
N THR A 113 -6.60 -0.78 -1.60
CA THR A 113 -6.16 0.62 -1.81
C THR A 113 -5.95 1.42 -0.53
N LEU A 114 -6.49 0.96 0.62
CA LEU A 114 -6.41 1.69 1.88
C LEU A 114 -5.01 1.69 2.53
N PRO A 115 -4.26 0.57 2.58
CA PRO A 115 -3.02 0.51 3.35
C PRO A 115 -1.95 1.55 2.96
N PRO A 116 -1.71 1.88 1.67
CA PRO A 116 -0.76 2.93 1.29
C PRO A 116 -1.00 4.26 2.01
N TRP A 117 -2.26 4.66 2.23
CA TRP A 117 -2.60 5.90 2.95
C TRP A 117 -2.19 5.87 4.42
N LEU A 118 -2.01 4.69 5.01
CA LEU A 118 -1.59 4.50 6.40
C LEU A 118 -0.06 4.52 6.56
N TYR A 119 0.65 3.80 5.70
CA TYR A 119 2.07 3.53 5.90
C TYR A 119 3.00 4.46 5.11
N LEU A 120 2.52 5.19 4.09
CA LEU A 120 3.42 5.93 3.19
C LEU A 120 4.22 7.03 3.91
N VAL A 121 3.61 7.74 4.86
CA VAL A 121 4.31 8.71 5.72
C VAL A 121 5.46 8.04 6.49
N HIS A 122 5.22 6.82 6.98
CA HIS A 122 6.19 6.03 7.75
C HIS A 122 7.31 5.47 6.88
N VAL A 123 7.04 5.16 5.60
CA VAL A 123 8.07 4.82 4.60
C VAL A 123 9.03 6.00 4.42
N HIS A 124 8.52 7.23 4.27
CA HIS A 124 9.35 8.41 4.18
C HIS A 124 10.17 8.67 5.46
N LEU A 125 9.60 8.41 6.64
CA LEU A 125 10.38 8.45 7.90
C LEU A 125 11.49 7.40 7.93
N ALA A 126 11.25 6.20 7.41
CA ALA A 126 12.29 5.18 7.31
C ALA A 126 13.42 5.61 6.37
N PHE A 127 13.10 6.26 5.24
CA PHE A 127 14.11 6.84 4.34
C PHE A 127 14.91 7.95 5.01
N ARG A 128 14.25 8.89 5.71
CA ARG A 128 14.93 9.93 6.49
C ARG A 128 15.93 9.33 7.50
N ALA A 129 15.60 8.19 8.08
CA ALA A 129 16.44 7.50 9.08
C ALA A 129 17.51 6.56 8.49
N GLY A 130 17.67 6.49 7.16
CA GLY A 130 18.59 5.56 6.51
C GLY A 130 18.22 4.08 6.74
N ARG A 131 16.92 3.79 6.88
CA ARG A 131 16.36 2.45 7.14
C ARG A 131 15.66 1.88 5.91
N GLU A 132 16.22 2.06 4.72
CA GLU A 132 15.66 1.56 3.46
C GLU A 132 15.47 0.04 3.48
N ARG A 133 16.34 -0.68 4.20
CA ARG A 133 16.25 -2.14 4.39
C ARG A 133 14.91 -2.58 5.01
N LEU A 134 14.29 -1.74 5.85
CA LEU A 134 12.95 -2.02 6.38
C LEU A 134 11.92 -2.09 5.25
N VAL A 135 11.97 -1.12 4.33
CA VAL A 135 11.02 -1.01 3.22
C VAL A 135 11.25 -2.14 2.21
N VAL A 136 12.51 -2.49 1.94
CA VAL A 136 12.86 -3.69 1.15
C VAL A 136 12.28 -4.94 1.80
N GLY A 137 12.48 -5.13 3.11
CA GLY A 137 11.93 -6.27 3.85
C GLY A 137 10.40 -6.32 3.80
N ALA A 138 9.73 -5.16 3.89
CA ALA A 138 8.28 -5.06 3.75
C ALA A 138 7.81 -5.49 2.35
N ASN A 139 8.48 -5.02 1.29
CA ASN A 139 8.17 -5.43 -0.09
C ASN A 139 8.36 -6.93 -0.30
N LEU A 140 9.47 -7.50 0.19
CA LEU A 140 9.74 -8.94 0.07
C LEU A 140 8.71 -9.78 0.84
N THR A 141 8.30 -9.32 2.03
CA THR A 141 7.23 -9.95 2.80
C THR A 141 5.92 -9.92 2.02
N ALA A 142 5.57 -8.78 1.43
CA ALA A 142 4.37 -8.65 0.62
C ALA A 142 4.39 -9.54 -0.62
N ILE A 143 5.52 -9.65 -1.32
CA ILE A 143 5.71 -10.58 -2.43
C ILE A 143 5.43 -12.01 -1.96
N ALA A 144 6.03 -12.44 -0.86
CA ALA A 144 5.81 -13.79 -0.33
C ALA A 144 4.34 -14.03 0.04
N VAL A 145 3.70 -13.09 0.75
CA VAL A 145 2.28 -13.16 1.12
C VAL A 145 1.40 -13.26 -0.13
N VAL A 146 1.63 -12.39 -1.13
CA VAL A 146 0.86 -12.37 -2.37
C VAL A 146 1.01 -13.68 -3.14
N VAL A 147 2.23 -14.20 -3.29
CA VAL A 147 2.47 -15.48 -3.99
C VAL A 147 1.77 -16.62 -3.27
N LEU A 148 1.97 -16.75 -1.95
CA LEU A 148 1.37 -17.82 -1.16
C LEU A 148 -0.16 -17.73 -1.15
N CYS A 149 -0.73 -16.55 -0.89
CA CYS A 149 -2.17 -16.37 -0.87
C CYS A 149 -2.79 -16.55 -2.25
N THR A 150 -2.13 -16.11 -3.33
CA THR A 150 -2.63 -16.33 -4.70
C THR A 150 -2.68 -17.83 -5.01
N LEU A 151 -1.61 -18.58 -4.70
CA LEU A 151 -1.57 -20.03 -4.91
C LEU A 151 -2.65 -20.79 -4.11
N LEU A 152 -3.01 -20.31 -2.92
CA LEU A 152 -4.00 -20.96 -2.05
C LEU A 152 -5.45 -20.54 -2.37
N LEU A 153 -5.69 -19.26 -2.65
CA LEU A 153 -7.03 -18.69 -2.77
C LEU A 153 -7.55 -18.73 -4.21
N VAL A 154 -6.72 -18.53 -5.22
CA VAL A 154 -7.19 -18.49 -6.62
C VAL A 154 -7.84 -19.81 -7.06
N PRO A 155 -7.32 -21.01 -6.72
CA PRO A 155 -7.97 -22.26 -7.11
C PRO A 155 -9.37 -22.45 -6.53
N SER A 156 -9.69 -21.83 -5.38
CA SER A 156 -10.98 -22.01 -4.69
C SER A 156 -11.99 -20.90 -5.01
N VAL A 157 -11.53 -19.65 -5.13
CA VAL A 157 -12.42 -18.47 -5.28
C VAL A 157 -12.08 -17.60 -6.50
N GLY A 158 -11.19 -18.08 -7.38
CA GLY A 158 -10.85 -17.44 -8.66
C GLY A 158 -10.30 -16.03 -8.50
N LEU A 159 -10.82 -15.11 -9.31
CA LEU A 159 -10.41 -13.70 -9.34
C LEU A 159 -10.48 -13.01 -7.97
N ALA A 160 -11.49 -13.33 -7.15
CA ALA A 160 -11.62 -12.77 -5.81
C ALA A 160 -10.43 -13.15 -4.93
N GLY A 161 -9.90 -14.36 -5.08
CA GLY A 161 -8.71 -14.84 -4.37
C GLY A 161 -7.45 -14.07 -4.71
N ALA A 162 -7.27 -13.72 -5.99
CA ALA A 162 -6.15 -12.91 -6.45
C ALA A 162 -6.18 -11.50 -5.83
N VAL A 163 -7.36 -10.86 -5.84
CA VAL A 163 -7.52 -9.52 -5.27
C VAL A 163 -7.40 -9.54 -3.74
N ALA A 164 -7.91 -10.59 -3.08
CA ALA A 164 -7.70 -10.80 -1.65
C ALA A 164 -6.21 -10.95 -1.31
N ALA A 165 -5.45 -11.70 -2.11
CA ALA A 165 -4.01 -11.85 -1.93
C ALA A 165 -3.28 -10.51 -2.08
N ALA A 166 -3.66 -9.68 -3.06
CA ALA A 166 -3.13 -8.32 -3.20
C ALA A 166 -3.43 -7.43 -1.99
N ALA A 167 -4.68 -7.48 -1.46
CA ALA A 167 -5.06 -6.76 -0.25
C ALA A 167 -4.23 -7.19 0.97
N LEU A 168 -4.05 -8.51 1.17
CA LEU A 168 -3.22 -9.07 2.23
C LEU A 168 -1.75 -8.66 2.08
N GLY A 169 -1.23 -8.61 0.86
CA GLY A 169 0.09 -8.07 0.55
C GLY A 169 0.25 -6.63 1.05
N GLN A 170 -0.69 -5.75 0.71
CA GLN A 170 -0.67 -4.34 1.14
C GLN A 170 -0.79 -4.18 2.66
N VAL A 171 -1.64 -4.99 3.31
CA VAL A 171 -1.73 -5.04 4.79
C VAL A 171 -0.41 -5.51 5.41
N SER A 172 0.27 -6.47 4.80
CA SER A 172 1.57 -6.95 5.30
C SER A 172 2.65 -5.87 5.22
N VAL A 173 2.69 -5.06 4.14
CA VAL A 173 3.59 -3.89 4.05
C VAL A 173 3.31 -2.93 5.20
N ALA A 174 2.03 -2.58 5.40
CA ALA A 174 1.62 -1.68 6.47
C ALA A 174 2.08 -2.20 7.83
N ALA A 175 1.83 -3.47 8.13
CA ALA A 175 2.20 -4.08 9.39
C ALA A 175 3.72 -4.02 9.63
N VAL A 176 4.53 -4.45 8.64
CA VAL A 176 5.99 -4.45 8.76
C VAL A 176 6.55 -3.04 8.94
N VAL A 177 6.08 -2.08 8.14
CA VAL A 177 6.55 -0.68 8.22
C VAL A 177 6.16 -0.04 9.56
N LEU A 178 4.89 -0.15 9.96
CA LEU A 178 4.39 0.49 11.18
C LEU A 178 5.04 -0.11 12.44
N ILE A 179 5.19 -1.44 12.50
CA ILE A 179 5.90 -2.10 13.60
C ILE A 179 7.38 -1.74 13.58
N GLY A 180 8.01 -1.76 12.41
CA GLY A 180 9.41 -1.43 12.23
C GLY A 180 9.73 -0.03 12.75
N VAL A 181 9.03 1.00 12.26
CA VAL A 181 9.24 2.40 12.63
C VAL A 181 9.06 2.65 14.13
N ARG A 182 8.12 1.94 14.77
CA ARG A 182 7.94 2.04 16.23
C ARG A 182 9.16 1.56 17.02
N ARG A 183 9.92 0.59 16.52
CA ARG A 183 11.05 -0.03 17.24
C ARG A 183 12.32 0.83 17.30
N PHE A 184 12.59 1.64 16.29
CA PHE A 184 13.82 2.44 16.22
C PHE A 184 13.63 3.94 16.46
N GLN A 185 12.41 4.37 16.71
CA GLN A 185 12.12 5.67 17.29
C GLN A 185 11.59 5.46 18.72
N PRO A 186 12.47 5.18 19.71
CA PRO A 186 12.04 5.14 21.11
C PRO A 186 11.35 6.46 21.46
N ASN A 187 10.31 6.40 22.29
CA ASN A 187 9.55 7.57 22.72
C ASN A 187 10.51 8.71 23.05
N GLU A 188 10.36 9.86 22.36
CA GLU A 188 10.92 11.11 22.85
C GLU A 188 10.49 11.21 24.31
N ALA A 189 11.46 11.15 25.22
CA ALA A 189 11.19 11.34 26.63
C ALA A 189 10.40 12.66 26.76
N PRO A 190 9.31 12.69 27.55
CA PRO A 190 8.48 13.88 27.66
C PRO A 190 9.40 15.05 27.99
N ASN A 191 9.42 16.02 27.07
CA ASN A 191 10.21 17.23 27.10
C ASN A 191 10.26 17.74 28.55
N ARG A 192 11.37 17.49 29.27
CA ARG A 192 11.56 18.00 30.62
C ARG A 192 11.49 19.50 30.45
N ARG A 193 10.39 20.11 30.91
CA ARG A 193 10.20 21.54 30.97
C ARG A 193 11.51 22.11 31.51
N ILE A 194 12.20 22.91 30.70
CA ILE A 194 13.27 23.76 31.18
C ILE A 194 12.59 24.59 32.28
N PRO A 195 13.03 24.50 33.54
CA PRO A 195 12.51 25.38 34.57
C PRO A 195 12.73 26.81 34.06
N SER A 196 11.67 27.61 34.00
CA SER A 196 11.83 29.05 33.87
C SER A 196 12.55 29.51 35.13
N GLU A 197 13.88 29.63 35.05
CA GLU A 197 14.64 30.31 36.07
C GLU A 197 14.36 31.82 35.97
N ALA A 198 13.95 32.36 37.13
CA ALA A 198 13.90 33.76 37.55
C ALA A 198 12.88 34.69 36.88
#